data_AF-A0A1Q7W5X7-F1
#
_entry.id   AF-A0A1Q7W5X7-F1
#
_cell.length_a   1.000
_cell.length_b   1.000
_cell.length_c   1.000
_cell.angle_alpha   90.00
_cell.angle_beta   90.00
_cell.angle_gamma   90.00
#
_symmetry.space_group_name_H-M   'P 1'
#
loop_
_entity.id
_entity.type
_entity.pdbx_description
1 polymer ?
#
loop_
_entity_poly.entity_id
_entity_poly.type
_entity_poly.pdbx_seq_one_letter_code
_entity_poly.pdbx_strand_id
1 'polypeptide(L)'
;MFVMSTGAIFFLTALLAALAALLVSAARSLRGPVSRRRVEEFAKLHWLPVTAGNGNQIIAYRATTRRWRAAGLLLSLGVQAVAGDGLSIQFWWVLAGWFAGAIVAELRVAHLGRAAVTACLVVALTEAVRAHTDPDQSIDVGALALWTVLGVTVGMLTLASQRYVLRRPQPHAEPDRLAADDAIRSRSMHVLAGAGMTLVLYCVLGQLTAAGSLTRPTTALLLLGNPLAGRVLAYWPWSPARPHLGPHQAAA
;
A
#
# COMPACT_ATOMS: atom_id res chain seq x y z
N MET A 1 -35.15 -12.07 22.61
CA MET A 1 -35.02 -12.55 21.22
C MET A 1 -34.84 -11.31 20.34
N PHE A 2 -33.61 -10.98 19.93
CA PHE A 2 -33.36 -9.80 19.09
C PHE A 2 -33.65 -10.17 17.63
N VAL A 3 -34.73 -9.63 17.07
CA VAL A 3 -35.04 -9.76 15.65
C VAL A 3 -34.21 -8.72 14.90
N MET A 4 -33.20 -9.16 14.15
CA MET A 4 -32.48 -8.26 13.22
C MET A 4 -33.45 -7.75 12.16
N SER A 5 -33.44 -6.45 11.91
CA SER A 5 -34.25 -5.88 10.83
C SER A 5 -33.81 -6.42 9.47
N THR A 6 -34.74 -6.56 8.54
CA THR A 6 -34.46 -7.02 7.17
C THR A 6 -33.34 -6.20 6.50
N GLY A 7 -33.27 -4.90 6.78
CA GLY A 7 -32.18 -4.03 6.31
C GLY A 7 -30.80 -4.40 6.86
N ALA A 8 -30.71 -4.78 8.14
CA ALA A 8 -29.46 -5.23 8.74
C ALA A 8 -28.97 -6.55 8.13
N ILE A 9 -29.88 -7.45 7.79
CA ILE A 9 -29.58 -8.72 7.10
C ILE A 9 -29.00 -8.44 5.71
N PHE A 10 -29.63 -7.58 4.91
CA PHE A 10 -29.12 -7.20 3.60
C PHE A 10 -27.74 -6.54 3.66
N PHE A 11 -27.55 -5.61 4.60
CA PHE A 11 -26.26 -4.93 4.79
C PHE A 11 -25.15 -5.92 5.15
N LEU A 12 -25.40 -6.80 6.14
CA LEU A 12 -24.44 -7.81 6.55
C LEU A 12 -24.09 -8.76 5.39
N THR A 13 -25.09 -9.20 4.62
CA THR A 13 -24.89 -10.07 3.45
C THR A 13 -24.02 -9.40 2.40
N ALA A 14 -24.29 -8.13 2.08
CA ALA A 14 -23.49 -7.36 1.14
C ALA A 14 -22.04 -7.17 1.63
N LEU A 15 -21.84 -6.90 2.92
CA LEU A 15 -20.52 -6.78 3.53
C LEU A 15 -19.73 -8.08 3.45
N LEU A 16 -20.35 -9.21 3.79
CA LEU A 16 -19.73 -10.54 3.70
C LEU A 16 -19.39 -10.91 2.26
N ALA A 17 -20.27 -10.62 1.30
CA ALA A 17 -20.00 -10.86 -0.12
C ALA A 17 -18.83 -10.00 -0.62
N ALA A 18 -18.76 -8.73 -0.23
CA ALA A 18 -17.66 -7.84 -0.57
C ALA A 18 -16.33 -8.33 0.03
N LEU A 19 -16.34 -8.78 1.30
CA LEU A 19 -15.18 -9.36 1.95
C LEU A 19 -14.74 -10.66 1.27
N ALA A 20 -15.66 -11.56 0.95
CA ALA A 20 -15.34 -12.80 0.23
C ALA A 20 -14.74 -12.50 -1.16
N ALA A 21 -15.32 -11.54 -1.90
CA ALA A 21 -14.79 -11.10 -3.18
C ALA A 21 -13.37 -10.51 -3.05
N LEU A 22 -13.11 -9.73 -1.99
CA LEU A 22 -11.79 -9.19 -1.67
C LEU A 22 -10.79 -10.32 -1.38
N LEU A 23 -11.15 -11.28 -0.54
CA LEU A 23 -10.30 -12.43 -0.19
C LEU A 23 -9.99 -13.30 -1.41
N VAL A 24 -10.99 -13.60 -2.24
CA VAL A 24 -10.81 -14.33 -3.51
C VAL A 24 -9.91 -13.56 -4.47
N SER A 25 -10.11 -12.24 -4.60
CA SER A 25 -9.28 -11.37 -5.44
C SER A 25 -7.82 -11.34 -4.95
N ALA A 26 -7.61 -11.25 -3.64
CA ALA A 26 -6.29 -11.30 -3.03
C ALA A 26 -5.63 -12.68 -3.21
N ALA A 27 -6.36 -13.78 -3.01
CA ALA A 27 -5.86 -15.14 -3.23
C ALA A 27 -5.50 -15.40 -4.70
N ARG A 28 -6.34 -14.95 -5.64
CA ARG A 28 -6.03 -14.99 -7.09
C ARG A 28 -4.79 -14.17 -7.43
N SER A 29 -4.62 -13.03 -6.76
CA SER A 29 -3.44 -12.16 -6.93
C SER A 29 -2.12 -12.81 -6.51
N LEU A 30 -2.17 -13.80 -5.59
CA LEU A 30 -1.00 -14.59 -5.19
C LEU A 30 -0.53 -15.57 -6.28
N ARG A 31 -1.45 -16.16 -7.05
CA ARG A 31 -1.13 -17.30 -7.94
C ARG A 31 -1.25 -16.99 -9.43
N GLY A 32 -2.09 -16.04 -9.83
CA GLY A 32 -2.43 -15.83 -11.25
C GLY A 32 -1.26 -15.27 -12.08
N PRO A 33 -1.19 -15.57 -13.38
CA PRO A 33 -0.26 -14.89 -14.29
C PRO A 33 -0.56 -13.37 -14.38
N VAL A 34 0.38 -12.59 -14.90
CA VAL A 34 0.12 -11.19 -15.26
C VAL A 34 -0.48 -11.18 -16.66
N SER A 35 -1.67 -10.62 -16.82
CA SER A 35 -2.32 -10.56 -18.13
C SER A 35 -1.56 -9.63 -19.08
N ARG A 36 -1.50 -10.00 -20.37
CA ARG A 36 -0.87 -9.19 -21.43
C ARG A 36 -1.40 -7.75 -21.45
N ARG A 37 -2.72 -7.58 -21.37
CA ARG A 37 -3.39 -6.26 -21.27
C ARG A 37 -2.81 -5.38 -20.16
N ARG A 38 -2.47 -5.96 -18.99
CA ARG A 38 -1.92 -5.22 -17.85
C ARG A 38 -0.46 -4.80 -18.04
N VAL A 39 0.27 -5.49 -18.93
CA VAL A 39 1.63 -5.12 -19.35
C VAL A 39 1.53 -4.00 -20.37
N GLU A 40 0.63 -4.12 -21.35
CA GLU A 40 0.36 -3.10 -22.37
C GLU A 40 -0.13 -1.78 -21.74
N GLU A 41 -1.06 -1.84 -20.78
CA GLU A 41 -1.51 -0.66 -20.02
C GLU A 41 -0.35 0.01 -19.27
N PHE A 42 0.55 -0.77 -18.67
CA PHE A 42 1.74 -0.21 -18.01
C PHE A 42 2.69 0.43 -19.02
N ALA A 43 2.98 -0.26 -20.10
CA ALA A 43 3.84 0.23 -21.17
C ALA A 43 3.29 1.52 -21.78
N LYS A 44 1.97 1.58 -22.02
CA LYS A 44 1.28 2.79 -22.49
C LYS A 44 1.38 3.95 -21.50
N LEU A 45 1.19 3.70 -20.20
CA LEU A 45 1.30 4.73 -19.15
C LEU A 45 2.70 5.32 -19.05
N HIS A 46 3.73 4.53 -19.38
CA HIS A 46 5.14 4.93 -19.30
C HIS A 46 5.79 5.17 -20.66
N TRP A 47 5.02 5.17 -21.75
CA TRP A 47 5.49 5.37 -23.12
C TRP A 47 6.62 4.40 -23.54
N LEU A 48 6.54 3.14 -23.11
CA LEU A 48 7.54 2.12 -23.40
C LEU A 48 7.09 1.22 -24.57
N PRO A 49 7.95 0.97 -25.58
CA PRO A 49 7.71 -0.11 -26.53
C PRO A 49 7.87 -1.46 -25.80
N VAL A 50 6.91 -2.37 -25.94
CA VAL A 50 6.99 -3.70 -25.30
C VAL A 50 7.85 -4.61 -26.18
N THR A 51 9.02 -5.00 -25.66
CA THR A 51 9.95 -5.95 -26.31
C THR A 51 9.97 -7.27 -25.54
N ALA A 52 10.56 -8.31 -26.12
CA ALA A 52 10.81 -9.56 -25.39
C ALA A 52 11.75 -9.34 -24.18
N GLY A 53 12.70 -8.40 -24.30
CA GLY A 53 13.67 -8.05 -23.27
C GLY A 53 13.02 -7.38 -22.06
N ASN A 54 12.25 -6.32 -22.28
CA ASN A 54 11.65 -5.53 -21.19
C ASN A 54 10.31 -6.10 -20.69
N GLY A 55 9.56 -6.81 -21.53
CA GLY A 55 8.26 -7.38 -21.19
C GLY A 55 8.36 -8.36 -20.02
N ASN A 56 9.37 -9.23 -20.04
CA ASN A 56 9.63 -10.18 -18.95
C ASN A 56 9.94 -9.48 -17.62
N GLN A 57 10.71 -8.38 -17.65
CA GLN A 57 11.01 -7.57 -16.47
C GLN A 57 9.75 -6.92 -15.89
N ILE A 58 8.91 -6.33 -16.74
CA ILE A 58 7.62 -5.73 -16.33
C ILE A 58 6.70 -6.79 -15.73
N ILE A 59 6.61 -7.98 -16.35
CA ILE A 59 5.81 -9.10 -15.86
C ILE A 59 6.30 -9.55 -14.48
N ALA A 60 7.61 -9.78 -14.32
CA ALA A 60 8.20 -10.23 -13.06
C ALA A 60 7.98 -9.21 -11.93
N TYR A 61 8.20 -7.93 -12.21
CA TYR A 61 7.94 -6.84 -11.26
C TYR A 61 6.46 -6.80 -10.83
N ARG A 62 5.53 -6.81 -11.80
CA ARG A 62 4.08 -6.76 -11.53
C ARG A 62 3.60 -8.00 -10.77
N ALA A 63 4.12 -9.18 -11.10
CA ALA A 63 3.80 -10.40 -10.38
C ALA A 63 4.26 -10.31 -8.92
N THR A 64 5.51 -9.89 -8.69
CA THR A 64 6.11 -9.79 -7.35
C THR A 64 5.38 -8.76 -6.49
N THR A 65 5.17 -7.55 -7.00
CA THR A 65 4.45 -6.49 -6.28
C THR A 65 3.02 -6.86 -5.96
N ARG A 66 2.30 -7.46 -6.89
CA ARG A 66 0.93 -7.92 -6.66
C ARG A 66 0.87 -9.00 -5.57
N ARG A 67 1.77 -9.99 -5.61
CA ARG A 67 1.81 -11.09 -4.65
C ARG A 67 2.04 -10.59 -3.22
N TRP A 68 3.08 -9.80 -3.02
CA TRP A 68 3.45 -9.35 -1.68
C TRP A 68 2.46 -8.34 -1.08
N ARG A 69 1.89 -7.46 -1.89
CA ARG A 69 0.81 -6.55 -1.45
C ARG A 69 -0.45 -7.32 -1.04
N ALA A 70 -0.83 -8.35 -1.80
CA ALA A 70 -1.96 -9.21 -1.45
C ALA A 70 -1.67 -10.03 -0.18
N ALA A 71 -0.44 -10.56 -0.04
CA ALA A 71 -0.03 -11.30 1.15
C ALA A 71 -0.08 -10.43 2.41
N GLY A 72 0.43 -9.19 2.34
CA GLY A 72 0.37 -8.24 3.45
C GLY A 72 -1.07 -7.87 3.84
N LEU A 73 -1.94 -7.65 2.85
CA LEU A 73 -3.37 -7.43 3.08
C LEU A 73 -4.01 -8.63 3.79
N LEU A 74 -3.81 -9.84 3.27
CA LEU A 74 -4.38 -11.07 3.85
C LEU A 74 -3.85 -11.33 5.27
N LEU A 75 -2.56 -11.08 5.51
CA LEU A 75 -1.95 -11.21 6.82
C LEU A 75 -2.61 -10.26 7.82
N SER A 76 -2.80 -8.99 7.47
CA SER A 76 -3.47 -8.03 8.37
C SER A 76 -4.93 -8.34 8.64
N LEU A 77 -5.65 -8.93 7.67
CA LEU A 77 -7.01 -9.44 7.91
C LEU A 77 -6.99 -10.65 8.84
N GLY A 78 -6.04 -11.56 8.66
CA GLY A 78 -5.86 -12.72 9.53
C GLY A 78 -5.54 -12.33 10.97
N VAL A 79 -4.63 -11.37 11.16
CA VAL A 79 -4.28 -10.84 12.49
C VAL A 79 -5.52 -10.26 13.17
N GLN A 80 -6.32 -9.45 12.48
CA GLN A 80 -7.56 -8.88 13.05
C GLN A 80 -8.60 -9.95 13.38
N ALA A 81 -8.74 -10.96 12.52
CA ALA A 81 -9.69 -12.05 12.76
C ALA A 81 -9.31 -12.92 13.97
N VAL A 82 -8.02 -12.99 14.32
CA VAL A 82 -7.52 -13.77 15.47
C VAL A 82 -7.44 -12.94 16.74
N ALA A 83 -7.05 -11.66 16.64
CA ALA A 83 -6.79 -10.81 17.80
C ALA A 83 -8.02 -10.01 18.27
N GLY A 84 -9.06 -9.87 17.45
CA GLY A 84 -10.25 -9.10 17.80
C GLY A 84 -11.30 -9.94 18.53
N ASP A 85 -12.02 -9.32 19.47
CA ASP A 85 -13.21 -9.89 20.13
C ASP A 85 -14.45 -9.97 19.20
N GLY A 86 -14.24 -9.88 17.88
CA GLY A 86 -15.30 -9.92 16.87
C GLY A 86 -14.82 -9.56 15.45
N LEU A 87 -15.76 -9.55 14.50
CA LEU A 87 -15.52 -9.21 13.09
C LEU A 87 -15.42 -7.69 12.84
N SER A 88 -14.62 -6.98 13.63
CA SER A 88 -14.33 -5.57 13.39
C SER A 88 -13.11 -5.44 12.46
N ILE A 89 -13.38 -5.15 11.18
CA ILE A 89 -12.30 -4.88 10.21
C ILE A 89 -11.99 -3.38 10.27
N GLN A 90 -10.88 -3.06 10.91
CA GLN A 90 -10.35 -1.71 10.92
C GLN A 90 -9.55 -1.47 9.65
N PHE A 91 -10.00 -0.49 8.86
CA PHE A 91 -9.41 -0.19 7.55
C PHE A 91 -7.90 0.10 7.61
N TRP A 92 -7.42 0.78 8.66
CA TRP A 92 -6.02 1.16 8.78
C TRP A 92 -5.10 -0.06 8.92
N TRP A 93 -5.52 -1.12 9.62
CA TRP A 93 -4.76 -2.38 9.70
C TRP A 93 -4.65 -3.03 8.33
N VAL A 94 -5.74 -3.04 7.56
CA VAL A 94 -5.76 -3.58 6.18
C VAL A 94 -4.79 -2.79 5.29
N LEU A 95 -4.81 -1.46 5.39
CA LEU A 95 -3.91 -0.58 4.66
C LEU A 95 -2.46 -0.75 5.08
N ALA A 96 -2.19 -0.85 6.40
CA ALA A 96 -0.86 -1.06 6.95
C ALA A 96 -0.27 -2.40 6.51
N GLY A 97 -1.06 -3.47 6.54
CA GLY A 97 -0.67 -4.77 6.00
C GLY A 97 -0.35 -4.71 4.51
N TRP A 98 -1.22 -4.09 3.72
CA TRP A 98 -0.98 -3.90 2.29
C TRP A 98 0.31 -3.09 2.02
N PHE A 99 0.55 -2.03 2.79
CA PHE A 99 1.75 -1.18 2.68
C PHE A 99 3.02 -1.92 3.09
N ALA A 100 2.99 -2.68 4.18
CA ALA A 100 4.08 -3.57 4.56
C ALA A 100 4.38 -4.56 3.43
N GLY A 101 3.35 -5.15 2.83
CA GLY A 101 3.48 -5.98 1.63
C GLY A 101 4.09 -5.25 0.44
N ALA A 102 3.79 -3.95 0.26
CA ALA A 102 4.43 -3.12 -0.76
C ALA A 102 5.94 -2.93 -0.47
N ILE A 103 6.33 -2.60 0.76
CA ILE A 103 7.74 -2.50 1.16
C ILE A 103 8.47 -3.81 0.89
N VAL A 104 7.92 -4.95 1.34
CA VAL A 104 8.53 -6.27 1.11
C VAL A 104 8.67 -6.57 -0.37
N ALA A 105 7.68 -6.19 -1.18
CA ALA A 105 7.77 -6.35 -2.63
C ALA A 105 8.98 -5.62 -3.22
N GLU A 106 9.15 -4.35 -2.88
CA GLU A 106 10.24 -3.53 -3.43
C GLU A 106 11.61 -4.05 -2.97
N LEU A 107 11.72 -4.46 -1.69
CA LEU A 107 12.94 -5.08 -1.16
C LEU A 107 13.28 -6.41 -1.86
N ARG A 108 12.26 -7.21 -2.19
CA ARG A 108 12.42 -8.48 -2.92
C ARG A 108 12.81 -8.28 -4.37
N VAL A 109 12.21 -7.31 -5.07
CA VAL A 109 12.57 -6.94 -6.44
C VAL A 109 14.03 -6.48 -6.51
N ALA A 110 14.52 -5.85 -5.44
CA ALA A 110 15.89 -5.37 -5.37
C ALA A 110 16.92 -6.40 -4.85
N HIS A 111 16.54 -7.67 -4.70
CA HIS A 111 17.40 -8.80 -4.32
C HIS A 111 18.15 -8.66 -2.97
N LEU A 112 17.61 -7.95 -1.98
CA LEU A 112 18.28 -7.82 -0.67
C LEU A 112 17.72 -8.73 0.44
N GLY A 113 18.62 -8.99 1.41
CA GLY A 113 18.49 -9.95 2.50
C GLY A 113 17.39 -9.66 3.52
N ARG A 114 17.04 -10.71 4.27
CA ARG A 114 15.85 -10.87 5.14
C ARG A 114 15.64 -9.82 6.24
N ALA A 115 16.64 -9.01 6.60
CA ALA A 115 16.63 -8.16 7.80
C ALA A 115 15.59 -7.03 7.80
N ALA A 116 15.28 -6.44 6.64
CA ALA A 116 14.31 -5.34 6.55
C ALA A 116 12.85 -5.78 6.71
N VAL A 117 12.53 -7.05 6.45
CA VAL A 117 11.20 -7.63 6.66
C VAL A 117 10.90 -7.80 8.15
N THR A 118 11.94 -8.13 8.94
CA THR A 118 11.83 -8.33 10.39
C THR A 118 11.51 -7.02 11.12
N ALA A 119 12.07 -5.89 10.68
CA ALA A 119 11.79 -4.57 11.27
C ALA A 119 10.31 -4.15 11.13
N CYS A 120 9.70 -4.36 9.96
CA CYS A 120 8.27 -4.06 9.77
C CYS A 120 7.34 -4.95 10.61
N LEU A 121 7.71 -6.22 10.82
CA LEU A 121 6.94 -7.17 11.64
C LEU A 121 6.99 -6.83 13.13
N VAL A 122 8.14 -6.38 13.64
CA VAL A 122 8.29 -5.98 15.04
C VAL A 122 7.43 -4.73 15.36
N VAL A 123 7.34 -3.77 14.44
CA VAL A 123 6.48 -2.58 14.63
C VAL A 123 4.99 -2.98 14.65
N ALA A 124 4.55 -3.85 13.74
CA ALA A 124 3.16 -4.34 13.73
C ALA A 124 2.81 -5.16 14.99
N LEU A 125 3.76 -5.92 15.53
CA LEU A 125 3.60 -6.71 16.76
C LEU A 125 3.52 -5.81 18.01
N THR A 126 4.28 -4.71 18.05
CA THR A 126 4.30 -3.78 19.18
C THR A 126 2.95 -3.05 19.34
N GLU A 127 2.26 -2.80 18.23
CA GLU A 127 0.91 -2.20 18.22
C GLU A 127 -0.20 -3.17 18.64
N ALA A 128 -0.08 -4.45 18.25
CA ALA A 128 -1.02 -5.49 18.67
C ALA A 128 -1.01 -5.70 20.20
N VAL A 129 0.13 -5.51 20.85
CA VAL A 129 0.30 -5.62 22.31
C VAL A 129 -0.37 -4.45 23.05
N ARG A 130 -0.64 -3.32 22.38
CA ARG A 130 -1.13 -2.09 23.02
C ARG A 130 -2.65 -1.89 22.94
N ALA A 131 -3.37 -2.69 22.15
CA ALA A 131 -4.83 -2.69 22.10
C ALA A 131 -5.51 -3.17 23.40
N HIS A 132 -4.76 -3.28 24.51
CA HIS A 132 -5.16 -3.87 25.78
C HIS A 132 -5.18 -2.86 26.95
N THR A 133 -5.41 -1.56 26.69
CA THR A 133 -5.41 -0.52 27.74
C THR A 133 -6.72 0.29 27.79
N ASP A 134 -7.18 0.51 29.02
CA ASP A 134 -8.54 0.81 29.52
C ASP A 134 -9.11 2.22 29.16
N PRO A 135 -10.44 2.42 29.05
CA PRO A 135 -11.04 3.56 28.34
C PRO A 135 -11.54 4.75 29.19
N ASP A 136 -11.14 4.91 30.45
CA ASP A 136 -11.77 5.91 31.34
C ASP A 136 -10.84 7.10 31.70
N GLN A 137 -10.84 8.15 30.86
CA GLN A 137 -10.62 9.61 31.13
C GLN A 137 -9.76 10.40 30.11
N SER A 138 -10.04 11.72 30.06
CA SER A 138 -9.27 12.89 29.59
C SER A 138 -8.05 12.67 28.68
N ILE A 139 -8.00 13.39 27.54
CA ILE A 139 -6.87 13.46 26.56
C ILE A 139 -5.89 12.30 26.75
N ASP A 140 -6.11 11.23 26.00
CA ASP A 140 -5.26 10.03 26.08
C ASP A 140 -3.87 10.36 25.54
N VAL A 141 -3.00 10.86 26.42
CA VAL A 141 -1.59 11.19 26.14
C VAL A 141 -0.86 9.94 25.64
N GLY A 142 -1.27 8.76 26.12
CA GLY A 142 -0.79 7.48 25.64
C GLY A 142 -1.08 7.29 24.15
N ALA A 143 -2.34 7.42 23.75
CA ALA A 143 -2.75 7.32 22.34
C ALA A 143 -2.13 8.42 21.48
N LEU A 144 -2.00 9.66 21.97
CA LEU A 144 -1.31 10.72 21.25
C LEU A 144 0.14 10.35 20.96
N ALA A 145 0.90 9.97 22.00
CA ALA A 145 2.29 9.57 21.86
C ALA A 145 2.42 8.36 20.91
N LEU A 146 1.48 7.41 20.98
CA LEU A 146 1.44 6.25 20.09
C LEU A 146 1.31 6.66 18.63
N TRP A 147 0.27 7.41 18.30
CA TRP A 147 0.02 7.82 16.92
C TRP A 147 1.15 8.70 16.39
N THR A 148 1.83 9.48 17.24
CA THR A 148 3.06 10.19 16.86
C THR A 148 4.20 9.24 16.52
N VAL A 149 4.50 8.28 17.38
CA VAL A 149 5.56 7.29 17.13
C VAL A 149 5.28 6.50 15.86
N LEU A 150 4.03 6.07 15.65
CA LEU A 150 3.61 5.37 14.44
C LEU A 150 3.77 6.24 13.19
N GLY A 151 3.28 7.48 13.22
CA GLY A 151 3.41 8.41 12.09
C GLY A 151 4.86 8.65 11.70
N VAL A 152 5.74 8.89 12.69
CA VAL A 152 7.19 9.05 12.48
C VAL A 152 7.79 7.77 11.91
N THR A 153 7.46 6.61 12.47
CA THR A 153 7.98 5.31 12.02
C THR A 153 7.59 5.03 10.57
N VAL A 154 6.32 5.22 10.21
CA VAL A 154 5.84 5.09 8.83
C VAL A 154 6.58 6.06 7.91
N GLY A 155 6.69 7.33 8.29
CA GLY A 155 7.42 8.33 7.51
C GLY A 155 8.88 7.94 7.25
N MET A 156 9.57 7.45 8.29
CA MET A 156 10.95 6.97 8.20
C MET A 156 11.07 5.73 7.31
N LEU A 157 10.15 4.77 7.42
CA LEU A 157 10.12 3.58 6.56
C LEU A 157 9.86 3.94 5.10
N THR A 158 8.96 4.88 4.83
CA THR A 158 8.71 5.40 3.48
C THR A 158 9.96 6.05 2.92
N LEU A 159 10.58 6.96 3.66
CA LEU A 159 11.79 7.67 3.22
C LEU A 159 12.96 6.71 2.99
N ALA A 160 13.16 5.74 3.90
CA ALA A 160 14.20 4.73 3.76
C ALA A 160 13.96 3.87 2.52
N SER A 161 12.72 3.41 2.30
CA SER A 161 12.34 2.63 1.11
C SER A 161 12.54 3.42 -0.18
N GLN A 162 12.19 4.70 -0.19
CA GLN A 162 12.39 5.59 -1.34
C GLN A 162 13.88 5.82 -1.64
N ARG A 163 14.67 6.18 -0.62
CA ARG A 163 16.13 6.34 -0.77
C ARG A 163 16.77 5.06 -1.27
N TYR A 164 16.27 3.92 -0.83
CA TYR A 164 16.73 2.63 -1.27
C TYR A 164 16.43 2.37 -2.76
N VAL A 165 15.20 2.60 -3.21
CA VAL A 165 14.82 2.50 -4.63
C VAL A 165 15.69 3.40 -5.50
N LEU A 166 15.97 4.63 -5.06
CA LEU A 166 16.82 5.59 -5.79
C LEU A 166 18.30 5.18 -5.83
N ARG A 167 18.83 4.55 -4.78
CA ARG A 167 20.24 4.14 -4.68
C ARG A 167 20.52 2.78 -5.33
N ARG A 168 19.51 2.08 -5.84
CA ARG A 168 19.69 0.79 -6.51
C ARG A 168 20.60 0.95 -7.73
N PRO A 169 21.71 0.19 -7.85
CA PRO A 169 22.53 0.19 -9.05
C PRO A 169 21.69 -0.17 -10.28
N GLN A 170 21.85 0.57 -11.39
CA GLN A 170 21.25 0.18 -12.67
C GLN A 170 22.12 -0.93 -13.28
N PRO A 171 21.51 -2.03 -13.77
CA PRO A 171 22.27 -3.06 -14.49
C PRO A 171 22.79 -2.50 -15.82
N HIS A 172 23.99 -2.89 -16.25
CA HIS A 172 24.42 -2.66 -17.64
C HIS A 172 23.56 -3.53 -18.56
N ALA A 173 22.50 -2.95 -19.10
CA ALA A 173 21.50 -3.62 -19.92
C ALA A 173 21.23 -2.83 -21.20
N GLU A 174 20.53 -3.47 -22.13
CA GLU A 174 20.03 -2.82 -23.35
C GLU A 174 19.16 -1.59 -23.00
N PRO A 175 19.13 -0.55 -23.86
CA PRO A 175 18.42 0.70 -23.58
C PRO A 175 16.94 0.52 -23.23
N ASP A 176 16.27 -0.48 -23.81
CA ASP A 176 14.86 -0.78 -23.57
C ASP A 176 14.60 -1.36 -22.16
N ARG A 177 15.54 -2.14 -21.62
CA ARG A 177 15.52 -2.67 -20.25
C ARG A 177 15.82 -1.59 -19.23
N LEU A 178 16.74 -0.67 -19.55
CA LEU A 178 17.01 0.51 -18.70
C LEU A 178 15.77 1.39 -18.58
N ALA A 179 15.12 1.71 -19.70
CA ALA A 179 13.88 2.50 -19.71
C ALA A 179 12.76 1.82 -18.89
N ALA A 180 12.65 0.49 -18.96
CA ALA A 180 11.68 -0.25 -18.15
C ALA A 180 12.03 -0.24 -16.66
N ASP A 181 13.31 -0.35 -16.27
CA ASP A 181 13.73 -0.24 -14.86
C ASP A 181 13.42 1.14 -14.30
N ASP A 182 13.65 2.21 -15.06
CA ASP A 182 13.37 3.58 -14.65
C ASP A 182 11.86 3.83 -14.47
N ALA A 183 11.04 3.31 -15.38
CA ALA A 183 9.58 3.35 -15.24
C ALA A 183 9.11 2.58 -13.99
N ILE A 184 9.72 1.42 -13.71
CA ILE A 184 9.45 0.63 -12.50
C ILE A 184 9.83 1.43 -11.24
N ARG A 185 11.03 2.02 -11.19
CA ARG A 185 11.48 2.85 -10.04
C ARG A 185 10.56 4.03 -9.81
N SER A 186 10.23 4.76 -10.86
CA SER A 186 9.30 5.89 -10.80
C SER A 186 7.95 5.46 -10.22
N ARG A 187 7.38 4.37 -10.72
CA ARG A 187 6.11 3.84 -10.20
C ARG A 187 6.21 3.43 -8.73
N SER A 188 7.27 2.73 -8.34
CA SER A 188 7.48 2.31 -6.95
C SER A 188 7.60 3.51 -6.02
N MET A 189 8.32 4.57 -6.43
CA MET A 189 8.43 5.81 -5.67
C MET A 189 7.07 6.47 -5.43
N HIS A 190 6.23 6.56 -6.46
CA HIS A 190 4.88 7.13 -6.34
C HIS A 190 3.98 6.31 -5.44
N VAL A 191 4.01 4.98 -5.56
CA VAL A 191 3.20 4.10 -4.71
C VAL A 191 3.64 4.19 -3.25
N LEU A 192 4.95 4.16 -2.99
CA LEU A 192 5.49 4.30 -1.63
C LEU A 192 5.18 5.68 -1.04
N ALA A 193 5.30 6.75 -1.84
CA ALA A 193 4.96 8.11 -1.41
C ALA A 193 3.48 8.22 -1.05
N GLY A 194 2.59 7.85 -1.98
CA GLY A 194 1.15 7.96 -1.78
C GLY A 194 0.66 7.12 -0.60
N ALA A 195 1.10 5.87 -0.50
CA ALA A 195 0.69 4.99 0.58
C ALA A 195 1.28 5.41 1.94
N GLY A 196 2.55 5.79 1.98
CA GLY A 196 3.20 6.32 3.18
C GLY A 196 2.49 7.58 3.68
N MET A 197 2.20 8.52 2.78
CA MET A 197 1.48 9.75 3.10
C MET A 197 0.09 9.45 3.67
N THR A 198 -0.67 8.54 3.06
CA THR A 198 -1.98 8.13 3.58
C THR A 198 -1.89 7.59 4.99
N LEU A 199 -0.93 6.70 5.27
CA LEU A 199 -0.74 6.14 6.61
C LEU A 199 -0.31 7.20 7.64
N VAL A 200 0.57 8.12 7.27
CA VAL A 200 0.92 9.26 8.13
C VAL A 200 -0.31 10.12 8.42
N LEU A 201 -1.13 10.42 7.42
CA LEU A 201 -2.38 11.17 7.59
C LEU A 201 -3.40 10.41 8.47
N TYR A 202 -3.43 9.06 8.42
CA TYR A 202 -4.21 8.26 9.36
C TYR A 202 -3.70 8.40 10.79
N CYS A 203 -2.37 8.43 10.98
CA CYS A 203 -1.78 8.64 12.31
C CYS A 203 -2.14 10.04 12.84
N VAL A 204 -2.06 11.08 12.00
CA VAL A 204 -2.50 12.44 12.36
C VAL A 204 -3.98 12.46 12.72
N LEU A 205 -4.84 11.76 11.96
CA LEU A 205 -6.26 11.65 12.26
C LEU A 205 -6.50 10.95 13.62
N GLY A 206 -5.71 9.91 13.91
CA GLY A 206 -5.70 9.24 15.21
C GLY A 206 -5.34 10.20 16.35
N GLN A 207 -4.32 11.05 16.16
CA GLN A 207 -3.94 12.08 17.14
C GLN A 207 -5.08 13.07 17.37
N LEU A 208 -5.66 13.62 16.30
CA LEU A 208 -6.76 14.59 16.40
C LEU A 208 -8.01 14.00 17.07
N THR A 209 -8.25 12.71 16.87
CA THR A 209 -9.35 11.98 17.53
C THR A 209 -9.05 11.77 19.02
N ALA A 210 -7.83 11.34 19.37
CA ALA A 210 -7.39 11.17 20.77
C ALA A 210 -7.36 12.51 21.54
N ALA A 211 -7.09 13.62 20.85
CA ALA A 211 -7.18 14.97 21.39
C ALA A 211 -8.63 15.50 21.52
N GLY A 212 -9.64 14.72 21.12
CA GLY A 212 -11.04 15.15 21.12
C GLY A 212 -11.34 16.33 20.17
N SER A 213 -10.47 16.58 19.20
CA SER A 213 -10.52 17.78 18.34
C SER A 213 -11.43 17.64 17.11
N LEU A 214 -11.97 16.44 16.85
CA LEU A 214 -12.78 16.17 15.68
C LEU A 214 -14.22 15.81 16.03
N THR A 215 -15.15 16.42 15.30
CA THR A 215 -16.54 15.97 15.29
C THR A 215 -16.66 14.68 14.46
N ARG A 216 -17.63 13.82 14.81
CA ARG A 216 -17.92 12.58 14.07
C ARG A 216 -18.02 12.74 12.54
N PRO A 217 -18.73 13.76 11.98
CA PRO A 217 -18.79 13.93 10.53
C PRO A 217 -17.44 14.32 9.92
N THR A 218 -16.63 15.13 10.61
CA THR A 218 -15.27 15.48 10.14
C THR A 218 -14.38 14.25 10.10
N THR A 219 -14.43 13.40 11.13
CA THR A 219 -13.68 12.14 11.15
C THR A 219 -14.08 11.24 9.98
N ALA A 220 -15.39 11.08 9.72
CA ALA A 220 -15.87 10.25 8.60
C ALA A 220 -15.39 10.77 7.23
N LEU A 221 -15.44 12.09 7.01
CA LEU A 221 -14.94 12.71 5.78
C LEU A 221 -13.43 12.49 5.60
N LEU A 222 -12.63 12.65 6.66
CA LEU A 222 -11.19 12.44 6.59
C LEU A 222 -10.82 10.96 6.41
N LEU A 223 -11.56 10.04 7.06
CA LEU A 223 -11.38 8.59 6.87
C LEU A 223 -11.64 8.14 5.43
N LEU A 224 -12.57 8.78 4.71
CA LEU A 224 -12.89 8.45 3.32
C LEU A 224 -12.05 9.25 2.32
N GLY A 225 -11.79 10.52 2.59
CA GLY A 225 -11.04 11.42 1.73
C GLY A 225 -9.55 11.08 1.67
N ASN A 226 -8.95 10.68 2.80
CA ASN A 226 -7.53 10.35 2.87
C ASN A 226 -7.09 9.19 1.94
N PRO A 227 -7.75 8.01 1.94
CA PRO A 227 -7.37 6.94 1.03
C PRO A 227 -7.63 7.29 -0.44
N LEU A 228 -8.63 8.13 -0.73
CA LEU A 228 -8.88 8.64 -2.08
C LEU A 228 -7.75 9.59 -2.52
N ALA A 229 -7.35 10.54 -1.67
CA ALA A 229 -6.23 11.44 -1.93
C ALA A 229 -4.92 10.66 -2.12
N GLY A 230 -4.67 9.67 -1.26
CA GLY A 230 -3.54 8.75 -1.39
C GLY A 230 -3.52 7.98 -2.70
N ARG A 231 -4.67 7.43 -3.09
CA ARG A 231 -4.84 6.75 -4.37
C ARG A 231 -4.63 7.71 -5.54
N VAL A 232 -5.20 8.90 -5.47
CA VAL A 232 -4.99 9.94 -6.47
C VAL A 232 -3.49 10.22 -6.58
N LEU A 233 -2.78 10.52 -5.51
CA LEU A 233 -1.33 10.76 -5.53
C LEU A 233 -0.51 9.55 -6.04
N ALA A 234 -0.91 8.32 -5.68
CA ALA A 234 -0.19 7.11 -6.09
C ALA A 234 -0.41 6.71 -7.56
N TYR A 235 -1.55 7.10 -8.14
CA TYR A 235 -1.94 6.74 -9.51
C TYR A 235 -2.11 7.94 -10.44
N TRP A 236 -1.88 9.16 -9.94
CA TRP A 236 -1.96 10.35 -10.75
C TRP A 236 -0.96 10.20 -11.89
N PRO A 237 -1.39 10.33 -13.15
CA PRO A 237 -0.50 10.24 -14.27
C PRO A 237 0.42 11.45 -14.23
N TRP A 238 1.54 11.34 -13.51
CA TRP A 238 2.66 12.21 -13.72
C TRP A 238 3.27 11.79 -15.05
N SER A 239 2.91 12.52 -16.10
CA SER A 239 3.63 12.48 -17.36
C SER A 239 5.00 13.12 -17.09
N PRO A 240 6.11 12.37 -17.03
CA PRO A 240 7.40 13.02 -17.18
C PRO A 240 7.32 13.82 -18.49
N ALA A 241 7.84 15.05 -18.48
CA ALA A 241 7.99 15.82 -19.70
C ALA A 241 8.57 14.87 -20.76
N ARG A 242 7.91 14.78 -21.94
CA ARG A 242 8.34 13.88 -23.01
C ARG A 242 9.86 14.05 -23.12
N PRO A 243 10.66 12.96 -23.04
CA PRO A 243 12.06 13.10 -23.34
C PRO A 243 12.13 13.82 -24.69
N HIS A 244 12.84 14.94 -24.74
CA HIS A 244 13.20 15.54 -26.01
C HIS A 244 14.05 14.49 -26.72
N LEU A 245 13.39 13.61 -27.49
CA LEU A 245 14.04 12.73 -28.44
C LEU A 245 14.76 13.71 -29.37
N GLY A 246 16.08 13.79 -29.22
CA GLY A 246 16.89 14.61 -30.10
C GLY A 246 16.60 14.21 -31.55
N PRO A 247 16.70 15.15 -32.50
CA PRO A 247 16.27 14.96 -33.90
C PRO A 247 16.86 13.71 -34.57
N HIS A 248 17.97 13.15 -34.06
CA HIS A 248 18.60 11.95 -34.57
C HIS A 248 17.83 10.63 -34.28
N GLN A 249 16.84 10.60 -33.39
CA GLN A 249 16.03 9.40 -33.11
C GLN A 249 14.69 9.35 -33.84
N ALA A 250 14.31 10.39 -34.58
CA ALA A 250 13.04 10.44 -35.32
C ALA A 250 13.12 9.87 -36.76
N ALA A 251 14.33 9.52 -37.22
CA ALA A 251 14.60 9.15 -38.61
C ALA A 251 14.96 7.67 -38.82
N ALA A 252 14.82 6.82 -37.80
CA ALA A 252 15.00 5.36 -37.87
C ALA A 252 13.66 4.67 -37.59
#